data_AF-A0A7F5RBQ1-F1
#
_entry.id   AF-A0A7F5RBQ1-F1
#
_cell.length_a   1.000
_cell.length_b   1.000
_cell.length_c   1.000
_cell.angle_alpha   90.00
_cell.angle_beta   90.00
_cell.angle_gamma   90.00
#
_symmetry.space_group_name_H-M   'P 1'
#
loop_
_entity.id
_entity.type
_entity.pdbx_description
1 polymer ?
#
loop_
_entity_poly.entity_id
_entity_poly.type
_entity_poly.pdbx_seq_one_letter_code
_entity_poly.pdbx_strand_id
1 'polypeptide(L)'
;MLSPFLGMLIIQAEFQYALAVLGIAAVTDLLDGWIARTWESQSSNLGSFLDPMADKVLIATLFLSLTYAELIPVILTGMIIGRDVLLVTAGFIIRYQSLPPPKTLSRYFDASHATAKLAPTLISKVNTGIQLLLVGSTLAAPVFQYVNHPALQTLWYVTGVTTVAAGLSYIMSKNTYKILTKEK
;
A
#
# COMPACT_ATOMS: atom_id res chain seq x y z
N MET A 1 -6.80 10.86 -7.65
CA MET A 1 -6.02 10.64 -6.42
C MET A 1 -6.60 11.52 -5.31
N LEU A 2 -7.34 10.93 -4.37
CA LEU A 2 -7.96 11.63 -3.23
C LEU A 2 -6.99 11.87 -2.06
N SER A 3 -5.76 11.35 -2.15
CA SER A 3 -4.77 11.35 -1.06
C SER A 3 -4.42 12.73 -0.48
N PRO A 4 -4.09 13.79 -1.26
CA PRO A 4 -3.75 15.08 -0.67
C PRO A 4 -4.95 15.75 0.00
N PHE A 5 -6.15 15.53 -0.53
CA PHE A 5 -7.39 16.08 0.03
C PHE A 5 -7.72 15.42 1.39
N LEU A 6 -7.61 14.10 1.49
CA LEU A 6 -7.74 13.37 2.75
C LEU A 6 -6.70 13.82 3.78
N GLY A 7 -5.45 13.98 3.38
CA GLY A 7 -4.39 14.46 4.26
C GLY A 7 -4.66 15.87 4.81
N MET A 8 -5.21 16.76 3.96
CA MET A 8 -5.59 18.11 4.36
C MET A 8 -6.71 18.11 5.41
N LEU A 9 -7.77 17.30 5.22
CA LEU A 9 -8.87 17.19 6.18
C LEU A 9 -8.39 16.69 7.55
N ILE A 10 -7.48 15.72 7.58
CA ILE A 10 -6.91 15.19 8.83
C ILE A 10 -6.08 16.26 9.54
N ILE A 11 -5.26 17.02 8.80
CA ILE A 11 -4.44 18.10 9.36
C ILE A 11 -5.31 19.24 9.91
N GLN A 12 -6.46 19.51 9.28
CA GLN A 12 -7.45 20.49 9.73
C GLN A 12 -8.31 19.99 10.90
N ALA A 13 -8.08 18.77 11.40
CA ALA A 13 -8.90 18.12 12.42
C ALA A 13 -10.36 17.87 12.02
N GLU A 14 -10.66 17.90 10.72
CA GLU A 14 -11.98 17.62 10.14
C GLU A 14 -12.19 16.11 9.97
N PHE A 15 -12.06 15.36 11.07
CA PHE A 15 -12.03 13.90 11.07
C PHE A 15 -13.33 13.26 10.58
N GLN A 16 -14.49 13.91 10.78
CA GLN A 16 -15.78 13.42 10.30
C GLN A 16 -15.83 13.37 8.77
N TYR A 17 -15.42 14.45 8.12
CA TYR A 17 -15.35 14.53 6.66
C TYR A 17 -14.28 13.60 6.10
N ALA A 18 -13.11 13.54 6.75
CA ALA A 18 -12.04 12.62 6.36
C ALA A 18 -12.51 11.16 6.40
N LEU A 19 -13.22 10.77 7.47
CA LEU A 19 -13.78 9.41 7.61
C LEU A 19 -14.84 9.12 6.56
N ALA A 20 -15.73 10.08 6.27
CA ALA A 20 -16.75 9.94 5.24
C ALA A 20 -16.13 9.75 3.85
N VAL A 21 -15.15 10.58 3.48
CA VAL A 21 -14.44 10.49 2.19
C VAL A 21 -13.68 9.17 2.09
N LEU A 22 -12.98 8.74 3.15
CA LEU A 22 -12.28 7.46 3.18
C LEU A 22 -13.25 6.28 3.02
N GLY A 23 -14.42 6.34 3.68
CA GLY A 23 -15.46 5.33 3.57
C GLY A 23 -16.06 5.23 2.17
N ILE A 24 -16.37 6.38 1.56
CA ILE A 24 -16.87 6.43 0.16
C ILE A 24 -15.81 5.87 -0.79
N ALA A 25 -14.55 6.27 -0.65
CA ALA A 25 -13.46 5.75 -1.47
C ALA A 25 -13.32 4.23 -1.35
N ALA A 26 -13.34 3.70 -0.12
CA ALA A 26 -13.26 2.26 0.12
C ALA A 26 -14.43 1.48 -0.51
N VAL A 27 -15.65 2.03 -0.46
CA VAL A 27 -16.82 1.41 -1.11
C VAL A 27 -16.66 1.43 -2.63
N THR A 28 -16.21 2.54 -3.20
CA THR A 28 -15.95 2.67 -4.64
C THR A 28 -14.90 1.67 -5.11
N ASP A 29 -13.78 1.54 -4.39
CA ASP A 29 -12.70 0.58 -4.73
C ASP A 29 -13.20 -0.87 -4.68
N LEU A 30 -14.09 -1.20 -3.74
CA LEU A 30 -14.72 -2.53 -3.66
C LEU A 30 -15.65 -2.79 -4.85
N LEU A 31 -16.41 -1.78 -5.26
CA LEU A 31 -17.30 -1.87 -6.42
C LEU A 31 -16.51 -2.00 -7.73
N ASP A 32 -15.49 -1.17 -7.92
CA ASP A 32 -14.60 -1.24 -9.08
C ASP A 32 -13.86 -2.58 -9.12
N GLY A 33 -13.39 -3.05 -7.97
CA GLY A 33 -12.77 -4.37 -7.83
C GLY A 33 -13.74 -5.54 -8.06
N TRP A 34 -15.04 -5.37 -7.86
CA TRP A 34 -16.06 -6.37 -8.17
C TRP A 34 -16.42 -6.36 -9.67
N ILE A 35 -16.54 -5.18 -10.27
CA ILE A 35 -16.76 -4.99 -11.71
C ILE A 35 -15.56 -5.53 -12.49
N ALA A 36 -14.33 -5.21 -12.08
CA ALA A 36 -13.11 -5.69 -12.73
C ALA A 36 -12.96 -7.23 -12.68
N ARG A 37 -13.47 -7.88 -11.62
CA ARG A 37 -13.52 -9.35 -11.53
C ARG A 37 -14.60 -9.98 -12.41
N THR A 38 -15.61 -9.20 -12.77
CA THR A 38 -16.73 -9.65 -13.60
C THR A 38 -16.45 -9.43 -15.10
N TRP A 39 -15.62 -8.44 -15.45
CA TRP A 39 -15.19 -8.14 -16.82
C TRP A 39 -13.66 -8.15 -16.96
N GLU A 40 -13.09 -9.35 -17.16
CA GLU A 40 -11.64 -9.56 -17.30
C GLU A 40 -11.00 -8.87 -18.53
N SER A 41 -11.80 -8.36 -19.48
CA SER A 41 -11.32 -7.96 -20.82
C SER A 41 -10.80 -6.52 -20.96
N GLN A 42 -10.68 -5.74 -19.88
CA GLN A 42 -10.37 -4.30 -19.94
C GLN A 42 -9.19 -3.85 -19.04
N SER A 43 -8.28 -4.75 -18.67
CA SER A 43 -7.08 -4.37 -17.90
C SER A 43 -6.02 -3.73 -18.80
N SER A 44 -5.92 -2.40 -18.80
CA SER A 44 -4.81 -1.68 -19.43
C SER A 44 -3.49 -1.90 -18.66
N ASN A 45 -2.44 -2.34 -19.36
CA ASN A 45 -1.15 -2.69 -18.75
C ASN A 45 -0.46 -1.53 -18.03
N LEU A 46 -0.68 -0.28 -18.47
CA LEU A 46 -0.17 0.93 -17.80
C LEU A 46 -0.89 1.21 -16.48
N GLY A 47 -2.21 0.99 -16.44
CA GLY A 47 -3.02 1.11 -15.22
C GLY A 47 -2.55 0.15 -14.14
N SER A 48 -2.28 -1.12 -14.49
CA SER A 48 -1.84 -2.15 -13.52
C SER A 48 -0.55 -1.83 -12.76
N PHE A 49 0.28 -0.92 -13.27
CA PHE A 49 1.53 -0.51 -12.65
C PHE A 49 1.40 0.78 -11.83
N LEU A 50 0.60 1.74 -12.29
CA LEU A 50 0.38 3.00 -11.58
C LEU A 50 -0.52 2.80 -10.35
N ASP A 51 -1.41 1.80 -10.39
CA ASP A 51 -2.39 1.51 -9.33
C ASP A 51 -1.71 1.17 -7.98
N PRO A 52 -0.76 0.21 -7.89
CA PRO A 52 -0.11 -0.11 -6.63
C PRO A 52 0.79 1.02 -6.09
N MET A 53 1.28 1.91 -6.97
CA MET A 53 2.06 3.07 -6.54
C MET A 53 1.16 4.15 -5.93
N ALA A 54 0.01 4.40 -6.55
CA ALA A 54 -0.98 5.34 -6.03
C ALA A 54 -1.49 4.90 -4.64
N ASP A 55 -1.76 3.61 -4.46
CA ASP A 55 -2.15 3.03 -3.16
C ASP A 55 -1.10 3.27 -2.08
N LYS A 56 0.18 3.08 -2.42
CA LYS A 56 1.29 3.29 -1.48
C LYS A 56 1.44 4.75 -1.09
N VAL A 57 1.25 5.66 -2.04
CA VAL A 57 1.25 7.10 -1.76
C VAL A 57 0.08 7.47 -0.86
N LEU A 58 -1.13 6.95 -1.13
CA LEU A 58 -2.31 7.20 -0.30
C LEU A 58 -2.08 6.75 1.15
N ILE A 59 -1.64 5.51 1.35
CA ILE A 59 -1.35 4.97 2.68
C ILE A 59 -0.27 5.81 3.39
N ALA A 60 0.81 6.15 2.70
CA ALA A 60 1.87 7.00 3.26
C ALA A 60 1.34 8.38 3.68
N THR A 61 0.52 9.03 2.84
CA THR A 61 -0.11 10.33 3.19
C THR A 61 -0.99 10.19 4.41
N LEU A 62 -1.83 9.15 4.51
CA LEU A 62 -2.71 8.94 5.66
C LEU A 62 -1.92 8.73 6.95
N PHE A 63 -0.87 7.90 6.93
CA PHE A 63 -0.02 7.70 8.11
C PHE A 63 0.71 8.97 8.52
N LEU A 64 1.26 9.74 7.57
CA LEU A 64 1.91 11.02 7.86
C LEU A 64 0.93 12.02 8.47
N SER A 65 -0.26 12.18 7.90
CA SER A 65 -1.27 13.11 8.43
C SER A 65 -1.77 12.69 9.81
N LEU A 66 -2.02 11.39 10.05
CA LEU A 66 -2.45 10.89 11.36
C LEU A 66 -1.34 11.00 12.41
N THR A 67 -0.07 10.86 12.01
CA THR A 67 1.08 11.10 12.89
C THR A 67 1.20 12.57 13.25
N TYR A 68 0.99 13.46 12.27
CA TYR A 68 0.98 14.91 12.50
C TYR A 68 -0.15 15.33 13.46
N ALA A 69 -1.30 14.66 13.38
CA ALA A 69 -2.42 14.83 14.31
C ALA A 69 -2.17 14.15 15.69
N GLU A 70 -0.96 13.65 15.95
CA GLU A 70 -0.57 12.95 17.19
C GLU A 70 -1.38 11.67 17.51
N LEU A 71 -2.09 11.12 16.51
CA LEU A 71 -2.91 9.92 16.66
C LEU A 71 -2.14 8.62 16.39
N ILE A 72 -0.96 8.69 15.76
CA ILE A 72 -0.09 7.54 15.50
C ILE A 72 1.34 7.88 15.94
N PRO A 73 2.06 6.98 16.64
CA PRO A 73 3.46 7.18 16.96
C PRO A 73 4.34 7.31 15.71
N VAL A 74 5.23 8.31 15.69
CA VAL A 74 6.18 8.57 14.59
C VAL A 74 7.00 7.33 14.21
N ILE A 75 7.39 6.52 15.21
CA ILE A 75 8.18 5.31 15.01
C ILE A 75 7.40 4.29 14.15
N LEU A 76 6.11 4.09 14.41
CA LEU A 76 5.27 3.16 13.64
C LEU A 76 5.15 3.61 12.18
N THR A 77 4.91 4.90 11.97
CA THR A 77 4.83 5.50 10.63
C THR A 77 6.15 5.38 9.87
N GLY A 78 7.28 5.66 10.52
CA GLY A 78 8.60 5.49 9.92
C GLY A 78 8.88 4.04 9.50
N MET A 79 8.48 3.06 10.33
CA MET A 79 8.62 1.64 10.00
C MET A 79 7.79 1.24 8.77
N ILE A 80 6.55 1.70 8.68
CA ILE A 80 5.64 1.38 7.57
C ILE A 80 6.12 2.00 6.26
N ILE A 81 6.43 3.30 6.28
CA ILE A 81 6.92 4.02 5.09
C ILE A 81 8.27 3.44 4.64
N GLY A 82 9.20 3.21 5.58
CA GLY A 82 10.50 2.64 5.26
C GLY A 82 10.38 1.27 4.59
N ARG A 83 9.53 0.38 5.13
CA ARG A 83 9.26 -0.94 4.52
C ARG A 83 8.66 -0.80 3.13
N ASP A 84 7.69 0.09 2.94
CA ASP A 84 7.00 0.27 1.67
C ASP A 84 7.92 0.85 0.59
N VAL A 85 8.77 1.82 0.94
CA VAL A 85 9.82 2.33 0.05
C VAL A 85 10.78 1.21 -0.34
N LEU A 86 11.25 0.41 0.61
CA LEU A 86 12.14 -0.72 0.32
C LEU A 86 11.52 -1.71 -0.68
N LEU A 87 10.23 -2.03 -0.54
CA LEU A 87 9.55 -2.92 -1.48
C LEU A 87 9.35 -2.31 -2.86
N VAL A 88 8.98 -1.03 -2.94
CA VAL A 88 8.82 -0.32 -4.22
C VAL A 88 10.17 -0.24 -4.94
N THR A 89 11.25 0.10 -4.23
CA THR A 89 12.61 0.13 -4.77
C THR A 89 13.09 -1.25 -5.19
N ALA A 90 12.85 -2.30 -4.40
CA ALA A 90 13.20 -3.67 -4.77
C ALA A 90 12.48 -4.12 -6.05
N GLY A 91 11.17 -3.83 -6.15
CA GLY A 91 10.39 -4.09 -7.37
C GLY A 91 10.91 -3.34 -8.59
N PHE A 92 11.28 -2.07 -8.41
CA PHE A 92 11.87 -1.24 -9.47
C PHE A 92 13.21 -1.80 -9.96
N ILE A 93 14.11 -2.18 -9.05
CA ILE A 93 15.43 -2.75 -9.37
C ILE A 93 15.29 -4.08 -10.12
N ILE A 94 14.45 -4.99 -9.62
CA ILE A 94 14.23 -6.31 -10.24
C ILE A 94 13.68 -6.14 -11.66
N ARG A 95 12.73 -5.22 -11.85
CA ARG A 95 12.20 -4.91 -13.18
C ARG A 95 13.29 -4.35 -14.10
N TYR A 96 14.08 -3.39 -13.62
CA TYR A 96 15.17 -2.78 -14.41
C TYR A 96 16.22 -3.81 -14.85
N GLN A 97 16.53 -4.79 -14.00
CA GLN A 97 17.46 -5.88 -14.32
C GLN A 97 16.87 -6.89 -15.30
N SER A 98 15.56 -7.08 -15.31
CA SER A 98 14.86 -8.05 -16.17
C SER A 98 14.61 -7.54 -17.60
N LEU A 99 14.94 -6.28 -17.92
CA LEU A 99 14.74 -5.70 -19.25
C LEU A 99 15.80 -6.21 -20.25
N PRO A 100 15.40 -6.71 -21.44
CA PRO A 100 16.35 -7.10 -22.49
C PRO A 100 17.10 -5.87 -23.04
N PRO A 101 18.41 -5.99 -23.35
CA PRO A 101 19.16 -4.87 -23.94
C PRO A 101 18.58 -4.46 -25.31
N PRO A 102 18.61 -3.17 -25.72
CA PRO A 102 19.12 -1.99 -25.00
C PRO A 102 18.15 -1.44 -23.93
N LYS A 103 18.72 -0.95 -22.81
CA LYS A 103 18.00 -0.39 -21.66
C LYS A 103 17.66 1.08 -21.90
N THR A 104 16.46 1.38 -22.38
CA THR A 104 15.97 2.75 -22.61
C THR A 104 14.79 3.07 -21.68
N LEU A 105 14.65 4.34 -21.26
CA LEU A 105 13.52 4.81 -20.42
C LEU A 105 12.17 4.55 -21.09
N SER A 106 12.09 4.65 -22.42
CA SER A 106 10.88 4.33 -23.18
C SER A 106 10.42 2.88 -22.99
N ARG A 107 11.36 1.90 -23.00
CA ARG A 107 11.06 0.48 -22.72
C ARG A 107 10.78 0.16 -21.25
N TYR A 108 11.25 0.99 -20.33
CA TYR A 108 10.88 0.85 -18.91
C TYR A 108 9.38 1.13 -18.72
N PHE A 109 8.82 2.11 -19.43
CA PHE A 109 7.38 2.41 -19.45
C PHE A 109 6.58 1.53 -20.43
N ASP A 110 7.25 0.82 -21.35
CA ASP A 110 6.63 -0.12 -22.27
C ASP A 110 6.28 -1.45 -21.56
N ALA A 111 5.00 -1.59 -21.22
CA ALA A 111 4.49 -2.63 -20.32
C ALA A 111 4.29 -4.02 -20.99
N SER A 112 4.75 -4.21 -22.22
CA SER A 112 4.62 -5.47 -22.98
C SER A 112 5.59 -6.58 -22.55
N HIS A 113 6.59 -6.27 -21.73
CA HIS A 113 7.66 -7.21 -21.33
C HIS A 113 7.86 -7.29 -19.79
N ALA A 114 6.77 -7.41 -19.02
CA ALA A 114 6.86 -7.57 -17.57
C ALA A 114 7.17 -9.03 -17.18
N THR A 115 8.44 -9.43 -17.24
CA THR A 115 8.88 -10.83 -17.02
C THR A 115 9.17 -11.21 -15.55
N ALA A 116 9.06 -10.28 -14.60
CA ALA A 116 9.23 -10.58 -13.17
C ALA A 116 8.17 -9.85 -12.34
N LYS A 117 7.19 -10.60 -11.82
CA LYS A 117 6.28 -10.14 -10.77
C LYS A 117 6.78 -10.69 -9.44
N LEU A 118 7.09 -9.80 -8.49
CA LEU A 118 7.26 -10.19 -7.09
C LEU A 118 5.93 -10.77 -6.64
N ALA A 119 5.86 -12.10 -6.46
CA ALA A 119 4.66 -12.73 -5.95
C ALA A 119 4.43 -12.19 -4.52
N PRO A 120 3.33 -11.45 -4.26
CA PRO A 120 3.09 -10.91 -2.94
C PRO A 120 2.89 -12.07 -1.96
N THR A 121 3.70 -12.13 -0.91
CA THR A 121 3.56 -13.14 0.13
C THR A 121 2.24 -12.95 0.87
N LEU A 122 1.62 -14.03 1.34
CA LEU A 122 0.38 -13.96 2.14
C LEU A 122 0.55 -13.03 3.36
N ILE A 123 1.74 -13.06 3.98
CA ILE A 123 2.11 -12.19 5.11
C ILE A 123 2.04 -10.71 4.71
N SER A 124 2.49 -10.36 3.50
CA SER A 124 2.41 -8.98 3.00
C SER A 124 0.97 -8.52 2.75
N LYS A 125 0.08 -9.42 2.29
CA LYS A 125 -1.35 -9.10 2.10
C LYS A 125 -2.04 -8.86 3.43
N VAL A 126 -1.81 -9.74 4.40
CA VAL A 126 -2.35 -9.60 5.76
C VAL A 126 -1.88 -8.30 6.40
N ASN A 127 -0.59 -7.96 6.27
CA ASN A 127 -0.06 -6.71 6.79
C ASN A 127 -0.73 -5.47 6.19
N THR A 128 -0.94 -5.44 4.87
CA THR A 128 -1.66 -4.32 4.24
C THR A 128 -3.09 -4.21 4.76
N GLY A 129 -3.81 -5.32 4.94
CA GLY A 129 -5.15 -5.32 5.53
C GLY A 129 -5.17 -4.76 6.95
N ILE A 130 -4.21 -5.15 7.79
CA ILE A 130 -4.05 -4.64 9.15
C ILE A 130 -3.72 -3.14 9.16
N GLN A 131 -2.87 -2.67 8.24
CA GLN A 131 -2.57 -1.24 8.10
C GLN A 131 -3.81 -0.43 7.72
N LEU A 132 -4.64 -0.91 6.79
CA LEU A 132 -5.90 -0.26 6.42
C LEU A 132 -6.89 -0.23 7.60
N LEU A 133 -7.00 -1.33 8.35
CA LEU A 133 -7.80 -1.38 9.57
C LEU A 133 -7.30 -0.38 10.63
N LEU A 134 -5.98 -0.26 10.78
CA LEU A 134 -5.39 0.69 11.70
C LEU A 134 -5.71 2.13 11.30
N VAL A 135 -5.53 2.47 10.02
CA VAL A 135 -5.82 3.82 9.51
C VAL A 135 -7.30 4.16 9.71
N GLY A 136 -8.21 3.27 9.32
CA GLY A 136 -9.65 3.49 9.49
C GLY A 136 -10.06 3.63 10.96
N SER A 137 -9.55 2.76 11.84
CA SER A 137 -9.84 2.82 13.28
C SER A 137 -9.26 4.08 13.93
N THR A 138 -8.04 4.47 13.55
CA THR A 138 -7.40 5.68 14.08
C THR A 138 -8.14 6.94 13.63
N LEU A 139 -8.57 6.98 12.37
CA LEU A 139 -9.33 8.11 11.83
C LEU A 139 -10.71 8.24 12.47
N ALA A 140 -11.33 7.11 12.81
CA ALA A 140 -12.61 7.07 13.51
C ALA A 140 -12.48 7.37 15.03
N ALA A 141 -11.29 7.22 15.63
CA ALA A 141 -11.12 7.37 17.06
C ALA A 141 -11.49 8.75 17.62
N PRO A 142 -11.12 9.89 16.98
CA PRO A 142 -11.59 11.21 17.39
C PRO A 142 -13.11 11.41 17.20
N VAL A 143 -13.70 10.78 16.17
CA VAL A 143 -15.13 10.92 15.85
C VAL A 143 -16.00 10.23 16.91
N PHE A 144 -15.61 9.03 17.34
CA PHE A 144 -16.33 8.23 18.34
C PHE A 144 -15.72 8.30 19.74
N GLN A 145 -14.76 9.22 19.97
CA GLN A 145 -14.17 9.53 21.28
C GLN A 145 -13.47 8.34 21.97
N TYR A 146 -12.77 7.48 21.22
CA TYR A 146 -12.03 6.33 21.75
C TYR A 146 -10.50 6.39 21.53
N VAL A 147 -9.94 7.58 21.30
CA VAL A 147 -8.50 7.79 20.99
C VAL A 147 -7.56 7.06 21.97
N ASN A 148 -7.88 7.03 23.26
CA ASN A 148 -7.05 6.40 24.29
C ASN A 148 -7.41 4.93 24.60
N HIS A 149 -8.27 4.31 23.79
CA HIS A 149 -8.73 2.96 24.07
C HIS A 149 -7.60 1.92 23.87
N PRO A 150 -7.40 0.97 24.81
CA PRO A 150 -6.34 -0.03 24.72
C PRO A 150 -6.37 -0.87 23.44
N ALA A 151 -7.55 -1.04 22.83
CA ALA A 151 -7.67 -1.74 21.54
C ALA A 151 -6.90 -1.03 20.41
N LEU A 152 -6.88 0.31 20.38
CA LEU A 152 -6.15 1.06 19.36
C LEU A 152 -4.63 0.90 19.54
N GLN A 153 -4.16 0.95 20.79
CA GLN A 153 -2.76 0.70 21.12
C GLN A 153 -2.34 -0.74 20.79
N THR A 154 -3.21 -1.72 21.07
CA THR A 154 -2.98 -3.11 20.69
C THR A 154 -2.85 -3.22 19.17
N LEU A 155 -3.69 -2.51 18.42
CA LEU A 155 -3.64 -2.46 16.97
C LEU A 155 -2.34 -1.82 16.44
N TRP A 156 -1.79 -0.80 17.12
CA TRP A 156 -0.45 -0.26 16.82
C TRP A 156 0.63 -1.33 16.92
N TYR A 157 0.67 -2.06 18.04
CA TYR A 157 1.67 -3.10 18.26
C TYR A 157 1.52 -4.24 17.26
N VAL A 158 0.29 -4.71 17.02
CA VAL A 158 0.02 -5.75 16.02
C VAL A 158 0.50 -5.30 14.64
N THR A 159 0.16 -4.07 14.23
CA THR A 159 0.59 -3.51 12.94
C THR A 159 2.11 -3.42 12.84
N GLY A 160 2.79 -2.99 13.90
CA GLY A 160 4.25 -2.93 13.95
C GLY A 160 4.89 -4.32 13.78
N VAL A 161 4.42 -5.31 14.55
CA VAL A 161 4.90 -6.69 14.48
C VAL A 161 4.66 -7.29 13.10
N THR A 162 3.47 -7.12 12.52
CA THR A 162 3.17 -7.66 11.19
C THR A 162 3.96 -6.95 10.08
N THR A 163 4.28 -5.67 10.26
CA THR A 163 5.10 -4.91 9.31
C THR A 163 6.53 -5.43 9.28
N VAL A 164 7.12 -5.69 10.47
CA VAL A 164 8.43 -6.33 10.58
C VAL A 164 8.41 -7.74 10.02
N ALA A 165 7.42 -8.55 10.38
CA ALA A 165 7.27 -9.91 9.89
C ALA A 165 7.12 -9.96 8.36
N ALA A 166 6.37 -9.01 7.78
CA ALA A 166 6.24 -8.89 6.32
C ALA A 166 7.55 -8.48 5.65
N GLY A 167 8.32 -7.57 6.25
CA GLY A 167 9.66 -7.19 5.77
C GLY A 167 10.63 -8.36 5.81
N LEU A 168 10.70 -9.10 6.92
CA LEU A 168 11.56 -10.28 7.09
C LEU A 168 11.15 -11.41 6.15
N SER A 169 9.85 -11.67 6.00
CA SER A 169 9.34 -12.67 5.06
C SER A 169 9.81 -12.42 3.63
N TYR A 170 9.89 -11.16 3.22
CA TYR A 170 10.36 -10.78 1.90
C TYR A 170 11.86 -11.09 1.71
N ILE A 171 12.68 -10.77 2.72
CA ILE A 171 14.13 -11.05 2.70
C ILE A 171 14.41 -12.56 2.74
N MET A 172 13.64 -13.31 3.54
CA MET A 172 13.86 -14.74 3.78
C MET A 172 13.24 -15.64 2.70
N SER A 173 12.24 -15.16 1.96
CA SER A 173 11.60 -15.93 0.89
C SER A 173 12.56 -16.08 -0.31
N LYS A 174 13.32 -17.18 -0.30
CA LYS A 174 14.21 -17.61 -1.39
C LYS A 174 13.47 -17.96 -2.70
N ASN A 175 12.14 -18.06 -2.69
CA ASN A 175 11.30 -18.40 -3.85
C ASN A 175 10.69 -17.19 -4.57
N THR A 176 11.08 -15.97 -4.21
CA THR A 176 10.53 -14.74 -4.79
C THR A 176 11.06 -14.46 -6.21
N TYR A 177 12.08 -15.19 -6.66
CA TYR A 177 12.66 -15.09 -7.99
C TYR A 177 12.24 -16.29 -8.85
N LYS A 178 11.03 -16.25 -9.43
CA LYS A 178 10.76 -17.03 -10.63
C LYS A 178 11.25 -16.23 -11.84
N ILE A 179 12.50 -16.44 -12.22
CA ILE A 179 12.96 -16.09 -13.57
C ILE A 179 12.13 -16.97 -14.50
N LEU A 180 11.19 -16.37 -15.24
CA LEU A 180 10.49 -17.06 -16.33
C LEU A 180 11.53 -17.41 -17.38
N THR A 181 12.12 -18.59 -17.25
CA THR A 181 12.98 -19.14 -18.28
C THR A 181 12.04 -19.55 -19.40
N LYS A 182 12.13 -18.87 -20.54
CA LYS A 182 11.43 -19.24 -21.76
C LYS A 182 11.79 -20.70 -22.06
N GLU A 183 10.85 -21.63 -21.93
CA GLU A 183 11.00 -22.93 -22.58
C GLU A 183 11.10 -22.68 -24.10
N LYS A 184 12.08 -23.35 -24.71
CA LYS A 184 12.47 -23.20 -26.11
C LYS A 184 11.41 -23.73 -27.07
#